data_AF-A0A7L3X2I6-F1
#
_entry.id   AF-A0A7L3X2I6-F1
#
_cell.length_a   1.000
_cell.length_b   1.000
_cell.length_c   1.000
_cell.angle_alpha   90.00
_cell.angle_beta   90.00
_cell.angle_gamma   90.00
#
_symmetry.space_group_name_H-M   'P 1'
#
loop_
_entity.id
_entity.type
_entity.pdbx_description
1 polymer ?
#
loop_
_entity_poly.entity_id
_entity_poly.type
_entity_poly.pdbx_seq_one_letter_code
_entity_poly.pdbx_strand_id
1 'polypeptide(L)'
;DLLVDQTIEKVSFCAPDRNFDKAFSYICRDGTTRRWICHCFLALKDSGERLSHAVGCAFAACLERKQRREKECGLSVAFDRKR
;
A
#
# COMPACT_ATOMS: atom_id res chain seq x y z
N ASP A 1 20.09 -8.06 8.91
CA ASP A 1 19.78 -6.68 8.50
C ASP A 1 18.43 -6.61 7.80
N LEU A 2 17.63 -5.59 8.13
CA LEU A 2 16.37 -5.26 7.44
C LEU A 2 16.68 -4.25 6.34
N LEU A 3 16.40 -4.61 5.08
CA LEU A 3 16.73 -3.75 3.93
C LEU A 3 15.64 -2.73 3.60
N VAL A 4 14.37 -3.13 3.73
CA VAL A 4 13.21 -2.31 3.37
C VAL A 4 12.14 -2.48 4.44
N ASP A 5 11.75 -1.37 5.07
CA ASP A 5 10.65 -1.28 6.03
C ASP A 5 9.54 -0.38 5.46
N GLN A 6 8.77 -0.94 4.53
CA GLN A 6 7.72 -0.19 3.83
C GLN A 6 6.37 -0.36 4.54
N THR A 7 5.89 0.73 5.14
CA THR A 7 4.51 0.80 5.67
C THR A 7 3.48 0.65 4.55
N ILE A 8 2.54 -0.28 4.70
CA ILE A 8 1.55 -0.62 3.65
C ILE A 8 0.61 0.55 3.34
N GLU A 9 0.22 1.35 4.33
CA GLU A 9 -0.65 2.52 4.13
C GLU A 9 -0.03 3.62 3.26
N LYS A 10 1.30 3.61 3.10
CA LYS A 10 2.02 4.56 2.23
C LYS A 10 2.20 4.04 0.81
N VAL A 11 1.96 2.75 0.56
CA VAL A 11 2.00 2.19 -0.80
C VAL A 11 0.69 2.54 -1.49
N SER A 12 0.75 3.11 -2.70
CA SER A 12 -0.44 3.52 -3.45
C SER A 12 -0.88 2.47 -4.46
N PHE A 13 0.08 1.79 -5.08
CA PHE A 13 -0.17 0.82 -6.13
C PHE A 13 0.96 -0.19 -6.20
N CYS A 14 0.65 -1.41 -6.62
CA CYS A 14 1.64 -2.43 -6.94
C CYS A 14 1.22 -3.21 -8.20
N ALA A 15 2.20 -3.62 -8.99
CA ALA A 15 1.96 -4.42 -10.18
C ALA A 15 3.17 -5.29 -10.54
N PRO A 16 2.92 -6.46 -11.14
CA PRO A 16 3.93 -7.22 -11.86
C PRO A 16 4.23 -6.55 -13.21
N ASP A 17 5.39 -6.88 -13.78
CA ASP A 17 5.77 -6.41 -15.11
C ASP A 17 5.22 -7.35 -16.20
N ARG A 18 4.70 -6.79 -17.30
CA ARG A 18 4.12 -7.56 -18.41
C ARG A 18 5.17 -8.21 -19.32
N ASN A 19 6.35 -7.62 -19.38
CA ASN A 19 7.45 -8.04 -20.25
C ASN A 19 8.50 -8.85 -19.48
N PHE A 20 8.56 -8.68 -18.16
CA PHE A 20 9.47 -9.40 -17.27
C PHE A 20 8.69 -10.18 -16.22
N ASP A 21 8.40 -11.45 -16.49
CA ASP A 21 7.56 -12.33 -15.64
C ASP A 21 7.99 -12.38 -14.17
N LYS A 22 9.28 -12.21 -13.88
CA LYS A 22 9.81 -12.22 -12.51
C LYS A 22 9.84 -10.86 -11.83
N ALA A 23 9.61 -9.77 -12.57
CA ALA A 23 9.70 -8.42 -12.04
C ALA A 23 8.37 -8.00 -11.39
N PHE A 24 8.51 -7.33 -10.25
CA PHE A 24 7.42 -6.76 -9.48
C PHE A 24 7.82 -5.37 -9.02
N SER A 25 6.86 -4.44 -8.98
CA SER A 25 7.11 -3.11 -8.45
C SER A 25 5.94 -2.58 -7.64
N TYR A 26 6.25 -1.66 -6.73
CA TYR A 26 5.23 -0.84 -6.08
C TYR A 26 5.65 0.62 -6.05
N ILE A 27 4.64 1.48 -5.99
CA ILE A 27 4.79 2.92 -5.81
C ILE A 27 4.36 3.27 -4.40
N CYS A 28 5.17 4.04 -3.69
CA CYS A 28 4.85 4.54 -2.36
C CYS A 28 5.07 6.05 -2.24
N ARG A 29 4.39 6.66 -1.27
CA ARG A 29 4.54 8.06 -0.94
C ARG A 29 5.61 8.22 0.15
N ASP A 30 6.73 8.85 -0.19
CA ASP A 30 7.73 9.23 0.80
C ASP A 30 7.39 10.58 1.44
N GLY A 31 7.05 10.54 2.73
CA GLY A 31 6.71 11.72 3.53
C GLY A 31 7.89 12.68 3.72
N THR A 32 9.12 12.17 3.72
CA THR A 32 10.32 12.97 3.99
C THR A 32 10.68 13.82 2.78
N THR A 33 10.85 13.19 1.61
CA THR A 33 11.21 13.93 0.38
C THR A 33 10.02 14.56 -0.32
N ARG A 34 8.80 14.27 0.13
CA ARG A 34 7.55 14.66 -0.53
C ARG A 34 7.47 14.16 -2.00
N ARG A 35 8.14 13.06 -2.35
CA ARG A 35 8.06 12.43 -3.68
C ARG A 35 7.32 11.10 -3.68
N TRP A 36 6.94 10.66 -4.87
CA TRP A 36 6.55 9.28 -5.15
C TRP A 36 7.80 8.48 -5.48
N ILE A 37 7.96 7.33 -4.86
CA ILE A 37 9.11 6.44 -5.07
C ILE A 37 8.58 5.12 -5.63
N CYS A 38 9.24 4.61 -6.67
CA CYS A 38 8.98 3.28 -7.22
C CYS A 38 10.09 2.34 -6.74
N HIS A 39 9.71 1.23 -6.12
CA HIS A 39 10.62 0.16 -5.74
C HIS A 39 10.40 -1.04 -6.63
N CYS A 40 11.47 -1.55 -7.24
CA CYS A 40 11.44 -2.71 -8.12
C CYS A 40 12.14 -3.90 -7.47
N PHE A 41 11.53 -5.07 -7.60
CA PHE A 41 12.01 -6.33 -7.08
C PHE A 41 12.03 -7.35 -8.20
N LEU A 42 13.04 -8.22 -8.20
CA LEU A 42 13.13 -9.35 -9.10
C LEU A 42 12.97 -10.63 -8.29
N ALA A 43 11.89 -11.36 -8.52
CA ALA A 43 11.67 -12.66 -7.89
C ALA A 43 12.73 -13.67 -8.37
N LEU A 44 13.34 -14.40 -7.44
CA LEU A 44 14.37 -15.39 -7.81
C LEU A 44 13.74 -16.71 -8.28
N LYS A 45 12.71 -17.18 -7.55
CA LYS A 45 12.09 -18.49 -7.73
C LYS A 45 10.67 -18.46 -8.30
N ASP A 46 9.92 -17.39 -8.01
CA ASP A 46 8.52 -17.22 -8.43
C ASP A 46 8.38 -16.17 -9.53
N SER A 47 7.15 -15.93 -9.99
CA SER A 47 6.80 -14.79 -10.83
C SER A 47 6.51 -13.54 -9.99
N GLY A 48 6.60 -12.37 -10.62
CA GLY A 48 6.18 -11.09 -10.06
C GLY A 48 4.69 -11.06 -9.73
N GLU A 49 3.86 -11.83 -10.45
CA GLU A 49 2.43 -12.00 -10.15
C GLU A 49 2.20 -12.53 -8.73
N ARG A 50 3.01 -13.50 -8.29
CA ARG A 50 2.91 -14.05 -6.93
C ARG A 50 3.23 -13.00 -5.87
N LEU A 51 4.24 -12.16 -6.11
CA LEU A 51 4.58 -11.04 -5.22
C LEU A 51 3.45 -10.00 -5.20
N SER A 52 2.93 -9.64 -6.38
CA SER A 52 1.80 -8.70 -6.53
C SER A 52 0.57 -9.17 -5.76
N HIS A 53 0.21 -10.46 -5.87
CA HIS A 53 -0.91 -11.02 -5.13
C HIS A 53 -0.69 -10.97 -3.61
N ALA A 54 0.50 -11.32 -3.12
CA ALA A 54 0.80 -11.27 -1.70
C ALA A 54 0.70 -9.84 -1.13
N VAL A 55 1.23 -8.84 -1.84
CA VAL A 55 1.11 -7.43 -1.48
C VAL A 55 -0.35 -6.96 -1.58
N GLY A 56 -1.09 -7.42 -2.59
CA GLY A 56 -2.53 -7.20 -2.74
C GLY A 56 -3.35 -7.71 -1.55
N CYS A 57 -3.02 -8.90 -1.02
CA CYS A 57 -3.66 -9.41 0.19
C CYS A 57 -3.37 -8.52 1.42
N ALA A 58 -2.13 -8.06 1.58
CA ALA A 58 -1.78 -7.13 2.66
C ALA A 58 -2.54 -5.80 2.55
N PHE A 59 -2.69 -5.28 1.32
CA PHE A 59 -3.50 -4.11 1.05
C PHE A 59 -4.96 -4.30 1.44
N ALA A 60 -5.59 -5.38 0.99
CA ALA A 60 -6.99 -5.67 1.29
C ALA A 60 -7.21 -5.76 2.82
N ALA A 61 -6.35 -6.51 3.52
CA ALA A 61 -6.44 -6.66 4.96
C ALA A 61 -6.18 -5.35 5.73
N CYS A 62 -5.34 -4.46 5.21
CA CYS A 62 -5.12 -3.13 5.78
C CYS A 62 -6.33 -2.22 5.53
N LEU A 63 -6.83 -2.21 4.30
CA LEU A 63 -7.96 -1.37 3.87
C LEU A 63 -9.23 -1.74 4.65
N GLU A 64 -9.52 -3.03 4.81
CA GLU A 64 -10.68 -3.51 5.56
C GLU A 64 -10.63 -3.00 7.02
N ARG A 65 -9.48 -3.13 7.68
CA ARG A 65 -9.30 -2.63 9.05
C ARG A 65 -9.41 -1.12 9.13
N LYS A 66 -8.90 -0.38 8.14
CA LYS A 66 -9.02 1.07 8.06
C LYS A 66 -10.48 1.49 7.90
N GLN A 67 -11.20 0.89 6.96
CA GLN A 67 -12.62 1.17 6.72
C GLN A 67 -13.47 0.84 7.95
N ARG A 68 -13.18 -0.26 8.66
CA ARG A 68 -13.86 -0.59 9.91
C ARG A 68 -13.65 0.49 10.97
N ARG A 69 -12.40 0.94 11.19
CA ARG A 69 -12.10 2.05 12.11
C ARG A 69 -12.79 3.35 11.71
N GLU A 70 -12.85 3.67 10.41
CA GLU A 70 -13.53 4.87 9.92
C GLU A 70 -15.05 4.80 10.13
N LYS A 71 -15.65 3.62 9.99
CA LYS A 71 -17.08 3.40 10.30
C LYS A 71 -17.37 3.47 11.80
N GLU A 72 -16.53 2.88 12.62
CA GLU A 72 -16.66 2.88 14.10
C GLU A 72 -16.39 4.27 14.69
N CYS A 73 -15.45 5.02 14.12
CA CYS A 73 -15.14 6.40 14.48
C CYS A 73 -16.10 7.38 13.81
N GLY A 74 -17.36 6.97 13.55
CA GLY A 74 -18.46 7.79 13.06
C GLY A 74 -18.83 8.91 14.03
N LEU A 75 -17.89 9.80 14.32
CA LEU A 75 -18.11 11.11 14.90
C LEU A 75 -18.96 11.86 13.89
N SER A 76 -20.25 11.94 14.17
CA SER A 76 -21.07 13.05 13.75
C SER A 76 -20.36 14.32 14.21
N VAL A 77 -19.67 14.99 13.29
CA VAL A 77 -19.33 16.39 13.49
C VAL A 77 -20.65 17.14 13.41
N ALA A 78 -21.39 17.16 14.51
CA ALA A 78 -22.47 18.10 14.70
C ALA A 78 -21.83 19.49 14.76
N PHE A 79 -21.80 20.16 13.61
CA PHE A 79 -21.51 21.59 13.56
C PHE A 79 -22.59 22.29 14.39
N ASP A 80 -22.28 22.66 15.62
CA ASP A 80 -23.14 23.52 16.43
C ASP A 80 -23.14 24.92 15.80
N ARG A 81 -24.20 25.21 15.06
CA ARG A 81 -24.46 26.53 14.50
C ARG A 81 -25.10 27.43 15.57
N LYS A 82 -24.42 27.61 16.69
CA LYS A 82 -24.75 28.61 17.71
C LYS A 82 -23.47 29.18 18.35
N ARG A 83 -22.97 30.31 17.84
CA ARG A 83 -23.20 31.64 18.41
C ARG A 83 -22.56 32.72 17.53
#